data_AF-A0A536XDU2-F1
#
_entry.id   AF-A0A536XDU2-F1
#
_cell.length_a   1.000
_cell.length_b   1.000
_cell.length_c   1.000
_cell.angle_alpha   90.00
_cell.angle_beta   90.00
_cell.angle_gamma   90.00
#
_symmetry.space_group_name_H-M   'P 1'
#
loop_
_entity.id
_entity.type
_entity.pdbx_description
1 polymer ?
#
loop_
_entity_poly.entity_id
_entity_poly.type
_entity_poly.pdbx_seq_one_letter_code
_entity_poly.pdbx_strand_id
1 'polypeptide(L)'
;MPIAISRTESATCLPPGQVARDDFPRFGASPFDGRFPTQTERVEVQIGGDVRHSLALAGELQRVARTEQCADFHCVTTWTHRSLQWSGFRFADVYEQLVQPLAEPAAGAEFVVLRGQDGYRASLPLADLLASDVLLADRLNGAPLSIAHGAPLRLVAPAHYGYKSVKHVRRIEFWRSSASYRPVGLRFMAHPRARVAAEERGQWFPGWLLRYLYRPLINRTAARFDEALQRHQARVPPPEPSQTTSSS
;
A
#
# COMPACT_ATOMS: atom_id res chain seq x y z
N MET A 1 -10.90 -14.54 30.18
CA MET A 1 -10.74 -13.08 30.38
C MET A 1 -10.20 -12.49 29.08
N PRO A 2 -11.05 -11.95 28.18
CA PRO A 2 -10.55 -11.37 26.95
C PRO A 2 -9.87 -10.02 27.25
N ILE A 3 -8.66 -9.87 26.72
CA ILE A 3 -7.83 -8.66 26.82
C ILE A 3 -8.54 -7.55 26.04
N ALA A 4 -8.91 -6.48 26.76
CA ALA A 4 -9.49 -5.28 26.16
C ALA A 4 -8.47 -4.66 25.20
N ILE A 5 -8.86 -4.57 23.93
CA ILE A 5 -8.13 -3.83 22.91
C ILE A 5 -8.13 -2.36 23.33
N SER A 6 -6.96 -1.85 23.71
CA SER A 6 -6.79 -0.44 24.05
C SER A 6 -7.12 0.41 22.82
N ARG A 7 -8.26 1.10 22.86
CA ARG A 7 -8.58 2.17 21.91
C ARG A 7 -7.58 3.29 22.15
N THR A 8 -6.61 3.45 21.25
CA THR A 8 -5.82 4.69 21.22
C THR A 8 -6.76 5.86 20.92
N GLU A 9 -6.72 6.87 21.79
CA GLU A 9 -7.54 8.08 21.89
C GLU A 9 -7.45 9.08 20.70
N SER A 10 -7.40 8.62 19.45
CA SER A 10 -7.33 9.52 18.26
C SER A 10 -8.65 9.68 17.49
N ALA A 11 -9.80 9.45 18.13
CA ALA A 11 -11.03 9.08 17.42
C ALA A 11 -11.94 10.20 16.88
N THR A 12 -11.65 11.50 17.01
CA THR A 12 -12.61 12.55 16.60
C THR A 12 -12.19 13.51 15.50
N CYS A 13 -10.91 13.83 15.33
CA CYS A 13 -10.49 14.81 14.31
C CYS A 13 -9.82 14.14 13.11
N LEU A 14 -10.32 14.43 11.91
CA LEU A 14 -9.62 14.05 10.67
C LEU A 14 -8.30 14.82 10.57
N PRO A 15 -7.28 14.24 9.91
CA PRO A 15 -6.06 14.98 9.66
C PRO A 15 -6.31 16.27 8.85
N PRO A 16 -5.43 17.28 8.96
CA PRO A 16 -5.63 18.56 8.31
C PRO A 16 -5.88 18.46 6.79
N GLY A 17 -6.92 19.17 6.34
CA GLY A 17 -7.33 19.20 4.93
C GLY A 17 -7.92 17.90 4.40
N GLN A 18 -8.41 17.01 5.28
CA GLN A 18 -9.14 15.80 4.90
C GLN A 18 -10.64 15.93 5.12
N VAL A 19 -11.41 15.29 4.23
CA VAL A 19 -12.86 15.14 4.33
C VAL A 19 -13.19 13.65 4.41
N ALA A 20 -14.04 13.25 5.35
CA ALA A 20 -14.47 11.87 5.47
C ALA A 20 -15.31 11.48 4.24
N ARG A 21 -15.18 10.22 3.85
CA ARG A 21 -15.88 9.62 2.72
C ARG A 21 -16.20 8.17 3.05
N ASP A 22 -17.46 7.79 2.83
CA ASP A 22 -17.98 6.47 3.22
C ASP A 22 -17.62 5.36 2.24
N ASP A 23 -17.34 5.70 0.98
CA ASP A 23 -16.92 4.74 -0.03
C ASP A 23 -15.39 4.70 -0.20
N PHE A 24 -14.85 3.50 -0.41
CA PHE A 24 -13.41 3.27 -0.63
C PHE A 24 -13.18 2.89 -2.10
N PRO A 25 -12.91 3.85 -3.00
CA PRO A 25 -12.79 3.57 -4.43
C PRO A 25 -11.42 3.00 -4.78
N ARG A 26 -11.31 2.42 -5.98
CA ARG A 26 -9.99 2.22 -6.58
C ARG A 26 -9.44 3.59 -6.96
N PHE A 27 -8.40 4.04 -6.26
CA PHE A 27 -7.71 5.29 -6.59
C PHE A 27 -6.21 5.08 -6.78
N GLY A 28 -5.56 5.95 -7.55
CA GLY A 28 -4.13 5.89 -7.85
C GLY A 28 -3.67 7.03 -8.77
N ALA A 29 -2.43 6.95 -9.25
CA ALA A 29 -1.89 7.89 -10.23
C ALA A 29 -2.45 7.60 -11.63
N SER A 30 -2.93 8.63 -12.34
CA SER A 30 -3.65 8.49 -13.62
C SER A 30 -2.98 7.59 -14.68
N PRO A 31 -1.64 7.55 -14.86
CA PRO A 31 -1.02 6.63 -15.84
C PRO A 31 -1.19 5.13 -15.55
N PHE A 32 -1.73 4.78 -14.37
CA PHE A 32 -1.91 3.42 -13.88
C PHE A 32 -3.38 3.02 -13.79
N ASP A 33 -4.31 3.85 -14.27
CA ASP A 33 -5.75 3.56 -14.26
C ASP A 33 -6.08 2.25 -15.00
N GLY A 34 -5.50 2.02 -16.19
CA GLY A 34 -5.67 0.80 -16.98
C GLY A 34 -4.72 -0.36 -16.68
N ARG A 35 -3.90 -0.28 -15.61
CA ARG A 35 -2.91 -1.32 -15.29
C ARG A 35 -3.39 -2.21 -14.14
N PHE A 36 -3.19 -3.51 -14.29
CA PHE A 36 -3.66 -4.54 -13.37
C PHE A 36 -2.55 -5.55 -13.07
N PRO A 37 -2.56 -6.19 -11.89
CA PRO A 37 -1.64 -7.28 -11.56
C PRO A 37 -1.87 -8.47 -12.49
N THR A 38 -0.81 -9.24 -12.73
CA THR A 38 -0.90 -10.51 -13.47
C THR A 38 -1.22 -11.70 -12.56
N GLN A 39 -0.95 -11.57 -11.26
CA GLN A 39 -1.10 -12.65 -10.27
C GLN A 39 -1.75 -12.09 -9.00
N THR A 40 -2.94 -12.56 -8.67
CA THR A 40 -3.77 -12.01 -7.58
C THR A 40 -4.05 -13.00 -6.46
N GLU A 41 -3.72 -14.27 -6.63
CA GLU A 41 -4.05 -15.34 -5.67
C GLU A 41 -2.88 -15.74 -4.78
N ARG A 42 -1.65 -15.59 -5.27
CA ARG A 42 -0.44 -16.03 -4.58
C ARG A 42 0.41 -14.83 -4.20
N VAL A 43 0.67 -14.70 -2.90
CA VAL A 43 1.61 -13.70 -2.37
C VAL A 43 3.04 -14.15 -2.66
N GLU A 44 3.76 -13.34 -3.44
CA GLU A 44 5.19 -13.49 -3.68
C GLU A 44 5.82 -12.10 -3.76
N VAL A 45 6.87 -11.87 -2.99
CA VAL A 45 7.59 -10.59 -2.90
C VAL A 45 9.07 -10.80 -3.08
N GLN A 46 9.64 -10.15 -4.09
CA GLN A 46 11.07 -10.13 -4.33
C GLN A 46 11.75 -9.11 -3.43
N ILE A 47 12.80 -9.53 -2.73
CA ILE A 47 13.70 -8.67 -1.96
C ILE A 47 14.97 -8.44 -2.78
N GLY A 48 15.38 -7.17 -2.92
CA GLY A 48 16.55 -6.82 -3.72
C GLY A 48 17.13 -5.45 -3.38
N GLY A 49 17.93 -4.91 -4.31
CA GLY A 49 18.67 -3.65 -4.13
C GLY A 49 20.10 -3.90 -3.62
N ASP A 50 20.59 -3.03 -2.75
CA ASP A 50 21.85 -3.17 -2.02
C ASP A 50 21.70 -4.21 -0.88
N VAL A 51 21.49 -5.47 -1.25
CA VAL A 51 21.38 -6.63 -0.34
C VAL A 51 22.45 -7.67 -0.69
N ARG A 52 22.93 -8.46 0.28
CA ARG A 52 23.87 -9.56 -0.01
C ARG A 52 23.22 -10.65 -0.85
N HIS A 53 21.98 -11.01 -0.53
CA HIS A 53 21.24 -12.08 -1.18
C HIS A 53 19.88 -11.56 -1.69
N SER A 54 19.71 -11.52 -3.01
CA SER A 54 18.38 -11.29 -3.60
C SER A 54 17.58 -12.58 -3.51
N LEU A 55 16.34 -12.50 -3.01
CA LEU A 55 15.49 -13.66 -2.76
C LEU A 55 14.01 -13.33 -2.98
N ALA A 56 13.18 -14.36 -3.15
CA ALA A 56 11.74 -14.22 -3.21
C ALA A 56 11.13 -14.79 -1.93
N LEU A 57 10.32 -14.00 -1.24
CA LEU A 57 9.52 -14.41 -0.09
C LEU A 57 8.12 -14.78 -0.60
N ALA A 58 7.72 -16.02 -0.44
CA ALA A 58 6.36 -16.47 -0.69
C ALA A 58 5.79 -17.12 0.57
N GLY A 59 6.03 -18.43 0.75
CA GLY A 59 5.57 -19.17 1.93
C GLY A 59 6.21 -18.70 3.24
N GLU A 60 7.39 -18.08 3.16
CA GLU A 60 8.13 -17.50 4.28
C GLU A 60 7.29 -16.49 5.07
N LEU A 61 6.46 -15.69 4.39
CA LEU A 61 5.62 -14.68 5.05
C LEU A 61 4.65 -15.30 6.05
N GLN A 62 4.18 -16.52 5.80
CA GLN A 62 3.28 -17.23 6.72
C GLN A 62 3.95 -17.66 8.03
N ARG A 63 5.29 -17.58 8.12
CA ARG A 63 6.03 -17.81 9.37
C ARG A 63 5.99 -16.60 10.30
N VAL A 64 5.69 -15.42 9.77
CA VAL A 64 5.58 -14.18 10.54
C VAL A 64 4.19 -14.10 11.16
N ALA A 65 4.13 -13.67 12.42
CA ALA A 65 2.86 -13.53 13.13
C ALA A 65 1.92 -12.56 12.39
N ARG A 66 0.68 -13.01 12.22
CA ARG A 66 -0.38 -12.21 11.60
C ARG A 66 -0.88 -11.14 12.59
N THR A 67 -1.10 -9.94 12.08
CA THR A 67 -1.63 -8.80 12.84
C THR A 67 -2.92 -8.30 12.20
N GLU A 68 -3.91 -8.00 13.03
CA GLU A 68 -5.12 -7.30 12.66
C GLU A 68 -5.05 -5.86 13.17
N GLN A 69 -5.47 -4.90 12.34
CA GLN A 69 -5.39 -3.48 12.66
C GLN A 69 -6.55 -2.72 12.04
N CYS A 70 -7.24 -1.94 12.87
CA CYS A 70 -8.15 -0.91 12.40
C CYS A 70 -7.34 0.36 12.09
N ALA A 71 -7.37 0.83 10.84
CA ALA A 71 -6.67 2.06 10.45
C ALA A 71 -7.41 2.84 9.36
N ASP A 72 -7.25 4.16 9.41
CA ASP A 72 -7.79 5.06 8.39
C ASP A 72 -6.91 5.08 7.14
N PHE A 73 -7.51 5.36 5.98
CA PHE A 73 -6.80 5.59 4.73
C PHE A 73 -6.98 7.05 4.31
N HIS A 74 -5.85 7.75 4.13
CA HIS A 74 -5.83 9.18 3.82
C HIS A 74 -5.31 9.43 2.39
N CYS A 75 -6.16 9.94 1.50
CA CYS A 75 -5.74 10.28 0.15
C CYS A 75 -5.07 11.67 0.09
N VAL A 76 -4.04 11.79 -0.74
CA VAL A 76 -3.35 13.07 -1.00
C VAL A 76 -4.27 14.08 -1.70
N THR A 77 -5.39 13.61 -2.25
CA THR A 77 -6.44 14.44 -2.84
C THR A 77 -7.60 14.70 -1.87
N THR A 78 -7.29 14.98 -0.59
CA THR A 78 -8.21 15.56 0.40
C THR A 78 -9.42 14.73 0.88
N TRP A 79 -9.42 13.41 0.69
CA TRP A 79 -10.43 12.53 1.27
C TRP A 79 -9.83 11.44 2.18
N THR A 80 -10.60 11.00 3.18
CA THR A 80 -10.26 9.94 4.11
C THR A 80 -11.38 8.93 4.21
N HIS A 81 -11.04 7.65 4.16
CA HIS A 81 -11.96 6.57 4.49
C HIS A 81 -11.51 5.93 5.80
N ARG A 82 -12.43 5.82 6.77
CA ARG A 82 -12.10 5.51 8.17
C ARG A 82 -12.34 4.04 8.50
N SER A 83 -11.70 3.58 9.57
CA SER A 83 -12.02 2.31 10.23
C SER A 83 -11.89 1.06 9.34
N LEU A 84 -10.92 1.04 8.42
CA LEU A 84 -10.64 -0.15 7.61
C LEU A 84 -9.97 -1.22 8.47
N GLN A 85 -10.49 -2.44 8.42
CA GLN A 85 -9.93 -3.58 9.14
C GLN A 85 -8.89 -4.29 8.26
N TRP A 86 -7.64 -3.92 8.41
CA TRP A 86 -6.53 -4.55 7.71
C TRP A 86 -6.03 -5.78 8.45
N SER A 87 -5.58 -6.77 7.70
CA SER A 87 -4.92 -7.94 8.27
C SER A 87 -3.78 -8.40 7.38
N GLY A 88 -2.67 -8.78 7.99
CA GLY A 88 -1.45 -9.19 7.29
C GLY A 88 -0.26 -9.29 8.25
N PHE A 89 0.91 -8.85 7.82
CA PHE A 89 2.17 -8.99 8.56
C PHE A 89 2.76 -7.61 8.84
N ARG A 90 3.23 -7.35 10.08
CA ARG A 90 3.91 -6.08 10.37
C ARG A 90 5.18 -6.01 9.54
N PHE A 91 5.42 -4.87 8.90
CA PHE A 91 6.61 -4.71 8.07
C PHE A 91 7.88 -4.85 8.92
N ALA A 92 7.88 -4.34 10.15
CA ALA A 92 8.99 -4.52 11.09
C ALA A 92 9.31 -6.00 11.35
N ASP A 93 8.29 -6.83 11.62
CA ASP A 93 8.51 -8.27 11.85
C ASP A 93 9.02 -8.98 10.61
N VAL A 94 8.46 -8.67 9.43
CA VAL A 94 8.96 -9.22 8.16
C VAL A 94 10.41 -8.80 7.92
N TYR A 95 10.74 -7.56 8.24
CA TYR A 95 12.10 -7.06 8.09
C TYR A 95 13.08 -7.76 9.03
N GLU A 96 12.77 -7.85 10.32
CA GLU A 96 13.63 -8.45 11.34
C GLU A 96 13.75 -9.97 11.23
N GLN A 97 12.64 -10.67 10.95
CA GLN A 97 12.60 -12.14 10.97
C GLN A 97 12.95 -12.77 9.63
N LEU A 98 12.77 -12.04 8.51
CA LEU A 98 13.01 -12.58 7.17
C LEU A 98 14.06 -11.77 6.40
N VAL A 99 13.87 -10.45 6.25
CA VAL A 99 14.75 -9.66 5.37
C VAL A 99 16.17 -9.55 5.92
N GLN A 100 16.34 -9.15 7.18
CA GLN A 100 17.65 -9.03 7.81
C GLN A 100 18.45 -10.35 7.78
N PRO A 101 17.91 -11.48 8.28
CA PRO A 101 18.68 -12.73 8.33
C PRO A 101 18.85 -13.42 6.97
N LEU A 102 17.94 -13.24 6.01
CA LEU A 102 18.00 -13.97 4.73
C LEU A 102 18.59 -13.14 3.59
N ALA A 103 18.31 -11.84 3.52
CA ALA A 103 18.79 -10.97 2.45
C ALA A 103 20.05 -10.18 2.82
N GLU A 104 20.26 -9.92 4.12
CA GLU A 104 21.33 -9.09 4.67
C GLU A 104 21.49 -7.75 3.91
N PRO A 105 20.55 -6.78 4.09
CA PRO A 105 20.71 -5.45 3.52
C PRO A 105 22.03 -4.80 3.92
N ALA A 106 22.69 -4.12 2.98
CA ALA A 106 23.95 -3.43 3.24
C ALA A 106 23.79 -2.35 4.31
N ALA A 107 24.85 -2.12 5.09
CA ALA A 107 24.87 -1.03 6.06
C ALA A 107 24.52 0.32 5.38
N GLY A 108 23.59 1.07 6.00
CA GLY A 108 23.08 2.33 5.46
C GLY A 108 22.02 2.19 4.37
N ALA A 109 21.52 1.00 4.05
CA ALA A 109 20.45 0.79 3.07
C ALA A 109 19.06 1.22 3.60
N GLU A 110 18.90 2.52 3.87
CA GLU A 110 17.73 3.11 4.52
C GLU A 110 16.68 3.65 3.54
N PHE A 111 16.95 3.63 2.25
CA PHE A 111 16.00 4.05 1.22
C PHE A 111 15.29 2.85 0.62
N VAL A 112 14.00 2.68 0.90
CA VAL A 112 13.23 1.51 0.44
C VAL A 112 12.32 1.89 -0.72
N VAL A 113 12.36 1.12 -1.80
CA VAL A 113 11.48 1.25 -2.96
C VAL A 113 10.55 0.05 -3.03
N LEU A 114 9.25 0.29 -2.96
CA LEU A 114 8.23 -0.71 -3.19
C LEU A 114 7.70 -0.60 -4.61
N ARG A 115 7.52 -1.74 -5.29
CA ARG A 115 6.99 -1.81 -6.65
C ARG A 115 5.80 -2.76 -6.73
N GLY A 116 4.74 -2.27 -7.35
CA GLY A 116 3.55 -3.04 -7.69
C GLY A 116 3.71 -3.83 -8.99
N GLN A 117 2.92 -4.90 -9.15
CA GLN A 117 2.82 -5.65 -10.39
C GLN A 117 2.31 -4.80 -11.57
N ASP A 118 1.53 -3.75 -11.28
CA ASP A 118 1.04 -2.76 -12.24
C ASP A 118 2.13 -1.77 -12.72
N GLY A 119 3.35 -1.91 -12.20
CA GLY A 119 4.49 -1.04 -12.46
C GLY A 119 4.50 0.24 -11.64
N TYR A 120 3.50 0.45 -10.76
CA TYR A 120 3.52 1.58 -9.83
C TYR A 120 4.66 1.40 -8.83
N ARG A 121 5.21 2.52 -8.34
CA ARG A 121 6.25 2.50 -7.32
C ARG A 121 6.18 3.71 -6.42
N ALA A 122 6.52 3.49 -5.15
CA ALA A 122 6.74 4.55 -4.19
C ALA A 122 7.96 4.19 -3.34
N SER A 123 8.61 5.21 -2.78
CA SER A 123 9.69 5.02 -1.83
C SER A 123 9.33 5.59 -0.47
N LEU A 124 9.89 5.00 0.58
CA LEU A 124 9.82 5.47 1.95
C LEU A 124 11.18 5.24 2.63
N PRO A 125 11.55 6.07 3.62
CA PRO A 125 12.64 5.72 4.53
C PRO A 125 12.34 4.40 5.24
N LEU A 126 13.35 3.57 5.48
CA LEU A 126 13.21 2.33 6.23
C LEU A 126 12.64 2.59 7.62
N ALA A 127 13.09 3.64 8.30
CA ALA A 127 12.58 4.02 9.62
C ALA A 127 11.06 4.30 9.63
N ASP A 128 10.50 4.82 8.53
CA ASP A 128 9.04 5.03 8.40
C ASP A 128 8.31 3.70 8.18
N LEU A 129 8.93 2.74 7.49
CA LEU A 129 8.36 1.42 7.27
C LEU A 129 8.45 0.50 8.50
N LEU A 130 9.40 0.76 9.40
CA LEU A 130 9.55 0.04 10.67
C LEU A 130 8.60 0.55 11.77
N ALA A 131 7.74 1.54 11.47
CA ALA A 131 6.70 1.95 12.41
C ALA A 131 5.74 0.80 12.73
N SER A 132 5.25 0.77 13.97
CA SER A 132 4.48 -0.35 14.52
C SER A 132 3.13 -0.61 13.83
N ASP A 133 2.60 0.40 13.12
CA ASP A 133 1.30 0.39 12.44
C ASP A 133 1.42 0.16 10.92
N VAL A 134 2.63 -0.13 10.41
CA VAL A 134 2.88 -0.42 8.99
C VAL A 134 2.77 -1.91 8.73
N LEU A 135 1.89 -2.27 7.79
CA LEU A 135 1.59 -3.66 7.43
C LEU A 135 1.90 -3.94 5.96
N LEU A 136 2.33 -5.17 5.68
CA LEU A 136 2.10 -5.85 4.42
C LEU A 136 0.78 -6.62 4.55
N ALA A 137 -0.31 -6.02 4.07
CA ALA A 137 -1.67 -6.56 4.18
C ALA A 137 -2.05 -7.40 2.96
N ASP A 138 -2.68 -8.55 3.21
CA ASP A 138 -3.27 -9.46 2.22
C ASP A 138 -4.79 -9.59 2.38
N ARG A 139 -5.36 -8.99 3.45
CA ARG A 139 -6.80 -8.96 3.73
C ARG A 139 -7.30 -7.56 4.11
N LEU A 140 -8.56 -7.32 3.79
CA LEU A 140 -9.33 -6.15 4.17
C LEU A 140 -10.75 -6.55 4.55
N ASN A 141 -11.23 -6.09 5.71
CA ASN A 141 -12.57 -6.35 6.22
C ASN A 141 -12.91 -7.85 6.26
N GLY A 142 -11.97 -8.67 6.74
CA GLY A 142 -12.10 -10.14 6.87
C GLY A 142 -11.93 -10.93 5.56
N ALA A 143 -11.98 -10.28 4.40
CA ALA A 143 -11.83 -10.93 3.09
C ALA A 143 -10.42 -10.74 2.51
N PRO A 144 -9.95 -11.64 1.62
CA PRO A 144 -8.77 -11.38 0.78
C PRO A 144 -8.90 -10.04 0.05
N LEU A 145 -7.78 -9.34 -0.16
CA LEU A 145 -7.79 -8.10 -0.94
C LEU A 145 -8.41 -8.34 -2.32
N SER A 146 -9.25 -7.41 -2.76
CA SER A 146 -9.68 -7.35 -4.15
C SER A 146 -8.58 -6.75 -5.03
N ILE A 147 -8.68 -6.96 -6.34
CA ILE A 147 -7.80 -6.30 -7.32
C ILE A 147 -7.88 -4.77 -7.17
N ALA A 148 -9.06 -4.21 -6.88
CA ALA A 148 -9.21 -2.78 -6.64
C ALA A 148 -8.38 -2.26 -5.46
N HIS A 149 -8.21 -3.08 -4.43
CA HIS A 149 -7.55 -2.71 -3.18
C HIS A 149 -6.11 -3.19 -3.06
N GLY A 150 -5.60 -3.92 -4.05
CA GLY A 150 -4.17 -4.22 -4.16
C GLY A 150 -3.79 -5.69 -4.03
N ALA A 151 -4.70 -6.63 -4.31
CA ALA A 151 -4.41 -8.07 -4.30
C ALA A 151 -3.12 -8.46 -5.05
N PRO A 152 -2.32 -9.43 -4.57
CA PRO A 152 -2.53 -10.24 -3.38
C PRO A 152 -1.98 -9.58 -2.12
N LEU A 153 -1.15 -8.55 -2.25
CA LEU A 153 -0.43 -7.91 -1.16
C LEU A 153 -0.30 -6.41 -1.37
N ARG A 154 -0.51 -5.64 -0.31
CA ARG A 154 -0.42 -4.18 -0.31
C ARG A 154 0.34 -3.68 0.91
N LEU A 155 1.13 -2.61 0.73
CA LEU A 155 1.63 -1.84 1.87
C LEU A 155 0.52 -0.99 2.47
N VAL A 156 0.31 -1.04 3.78
CA VAL A 156 -0.55 -0.16 4.55
C VAL A 156 0.34 0.65 5.49
N ALA A 157 0.33 1.98 5.35
CA ALA A 157 1.14 2.90 6.14
C ALA A 157 0.25 4.09 6.57
N PRO A 158 -0.49 3.96 7.69
CA PRO A 158 -1.56 4.90 8.07
C PRO A 158 -1.08 6.34 8.28
N ALA A 159 0.14 6.52 8.78
CA ALA A 159 0.74 7.84 8.98
C ALA A 159 1.06 8.59 7.68
N HIS A 160 0.99 7.93 6.51
CA HIS A 160 1.39 8.47 5.21
C HIS A 160 0.23 8.54 4.21
N TYR A 161 0.30 9.47 3.26
CA TYR A 161 -0.72 9.58 2.21
C TYR A 161 -0.76 8.32 1.34
N GLY A 162 -1.96 7.99 0.88
CA GLY A 162 -2.28 6.72 0.21
C GLY A 162 -1.48 6.39 -1.05
N TYR A 163 -0.81 7.36 -1.69
CA TYR A 163 0.10 7.08 -2.81
C TYR A 163 1.38 6.36 -2.37
N LYS A 164 1.76 6.44 -1.09
CA LYS A 164 2.85 5.66 -0.50
C LYS A 164 2.45 4.22 -0.21
N SER A 165 1.16 3.97 0.02
CA SER A 165 0.55 2.66 0.25
C SER A 165 0.44 1.88 -1.07
N VAL A 166 1.58 1.34 -1.54
CA VAL A 166 1.72 0.63 -2.83
C VAL A 166 0.84 -0.61 -2.88
N LYS A 167 0.03 -0.70 -3.93
CA LYS A 167 -0.82 -1.85 -4.26
C LYS A 167 -0.03 -2.92 -5.02
N HIS A 168 -0.50 -4.17 -4.97
CA HIS A 168 0.03 -5.27 -5.78
C HIS A 168 1.53 -5.49 -5.56
N VAL A 169 2.02 -5.35 -4.32
CA VAL A 169 3.45 -5.36 -4.01
C VAL A 169 4.09 -6.65 -4.54
N ARG A 170 5.07 -6.47 -5.42
CA ARG A 170 5.86 -7.54 -6.05
C ARG A 170 7.31 -7.49 -5.64
N ARG A 171 7.85 -6.30 -5.34
CA ARG A 171 9.27 -6.12 -5.05
C ARG A 171 9.49 -5.03 -4.01
N ILE A 172 10.38 -5.31 -3.06
CA ILE A 172 10.85 -4.40 -2.02
C ILE A 172 12.37 -4.31 -2.18
N GLU A 173 12.87 -3.12 -2.46
CA GLU A 173 14.29 -2.90 -2.72
C GLU A 173 14.89 -1.96 -1.69
N PHE A 174 16.00 -2.35 -1.09
CA PHE A 174 16.73 -1.55 -0.10
C PHE A 174 17.93 -0.89 -0.77
N TRP A 175 18.17 0.39 -0.55
CA TRP A 175 19.24 1.13 -1.21
C TRP A 175 19.93 2.09 -0.24
N ARG A 176 21.25 2.25 -0.39
CA ARG A 176 22.02 3.26 0.34
C ARG A 176 21.84 4.67 -0.20
N SER A 177 21.46 4.79 -1.48
CA SER A 177 21.30 6.07 -2.16
C SER A 177 20.02 6.13 -2.99
N SER A 178 19.33 7.27 -2.92
CA SER A 178 18.15 7.55 -3.73
C SER A 178 18.49 8.20 -5.09
N ALA A 179 19.78 8.34 -5.45
CA ALA A 179 20.22 9.12 -6.62
C ALA A 179 19.58 8.66 -7.95
N SER A 180 19.41 7.35 -8.13
CA SER A 180 18.82 6.74 -9.32
C SER A 180 17.30 6.65 -9.27
N TYR A 181 16.68 6.92 -8.11
CA TYR A 181 15.24 6.84 -7.97
C TYR A 181 14.55 7.99 -8.70
N ARG A 182 13.47 7.66 -9.42
CA ARG A 182 12.59 8.62 -10.08
C ARG A 182 11.17 8.37 -9.59
N PRO A 183 10.55 9.32 -8.87
CA PRO A 183 9.17 9.16 -8.42
C PRO A 183 8.20 9.12 -9.61
N VAL A 184 7.00 8.59 -9.36
CA VAL A 184 5.89 8.69 -10.32
C VAL A 184 5.34 10.11 -10.31
N GLY A 185 5.17 10.70 -11.50
CA GLY A 185 4.69 12.08 -11.67
C GLY A 185 5.83 13.11 -11.62
N LEU A 186 5.48 14.38 -11.41
CA LEU A 186 6.46 15.47 -11.33
C LEU A 186 7.21 15.39 -10.00
N ARG A 187 8.54 15.51 -10.04
CA ARG A 187 9.43 15.34 -8.87
C ARG A 187 9.02 16.19 -7.66
N PHE A 188 8.60 17.43 -7.89
CA PHE A 188 8.20 18.34 -6.81
C PHE A 188 6.87 17.95 -6.14
N MET A 189 6.01 17.19 -6.81
CA MET A 189 4.76 16.67 -6.24
C MET A 189 4.99 15.42 -5.39
N ALA A 190 6.10 14.70 -5.57
CA ALA A 190 6.38 13.51 -4.81
C ALA A 190 7.16 13.86 -3.54
N HIS A 191 6.47 13.85 -2.39
CA HIS A 191 7.15 14.03 -1.10
C HIS A 191 7.91 12.75 -0.69
N PRO A 192 9.13 12.84 -0.11
CA PRO A 192 9.89 11.67 0.35
C PRO A 192 9.17 10.82 1.40
N ARG A 193 8.57 11.45 2.43
CA ARG A 193 7.83 10.78 3.51
C ARG A 193 6.33 10.79 3.26
N ALA A 194 5.73 11.98 3.19
CA ALA A 194 4.31 12.19 2.88
C ALA A 194 3.39 11.96 4.08
N ARG A 195 3.84 12.42 5.24
CA ARG A 195 3.14 12.31 6.52
C ARG A 195 1.86 13.13 6.50
N VAL A 196 0.75 12.49 6.85
CA VAL A 196 -0.59 13.08 6.77
C VAL A 196 -0.77 14.19 7.80
N ALA A 197 -0.31 13.95 9.04
CA ALA A 197 -0.42 14.92 10.14
C ALA A 197 0.34 16.23 9.88
N ALA A 198 1.38 16.20 9.04
CA ALA A 198 2.20 17.35 8.68
C ALA A 198 1.81 17.99 7.33
N GLU A 199 0.70 17.57 6.71
CA GLU A 199 0.28 17.98 5.36
C GLU A 199 1.37 17.90 4.27
N GLU A 200 2.24 16.89 4.33
CA GLU A 200 3.34 16.69 3.38
C GLU A 200 2.84 16.18 2.01
N ARG A 201 2.08 17.00 1.27
CA ARG A 201 1.48 16.64 -0.02
C ARG A 201 2.44 16.76 -1.21
N GLY A 202 3.48 17.58 -1.08
CA GLY A 202 4.50 17.82 -2.08
C GLY A 202 5.73 18.43 -1.40
N GLN A 203 6.89 18.40 -2.06
CA GLN A 203 8.15 18.78 -1.43
C GLN A 203 8.37 20.30 -1.36
N TRP A 204 7.79 21.07 -2.29
CA TRP A 204 8.12 22.50 -2.46
C TRP A 204 6.93 23.45 -2.31
N PHE A 205 5.70 22.92 -2.36
CA PHE A 205 4.49 23.74 -2.32
C PHE A 205 3.77 23.62 -0.98
N PRO A 206 3.20 24.71 -0.45
CA PRO A 206 2.35 24.64 0.73
C PRO A 206 1.20 23.66 0.51
N GLY A 207 0.98 22.76 1.48
CA GLY A 207 -0.04 21.72 1.39
C GLY A 207 -1.43 22.26 1.08
N TRP A 208 -1.80 23.42 1.65
CA TRP A 208 -3.08 24.10 1.43
C TRP A 208 -3.32 24.49 -0.02
N LEU A 209 -2.30 24.90 -0.76
CA LEU A 209 -2.43 25.30 -2.16
C LEU A 209 -2.70 24.07 -3.05
N LEU A 210 -2.00 22.97 -2.79
CA LEU A 210 -2.21 21.71 -3.50
C LEU A 210 -3.63 21.15 -3.31
N ARG A 211 -4.28 21.41 -2.16
CA ARG A 211 -5.68 21.00 -1.93
C ARG A 211 -6.62 21.57 -3.00
N TYR A 212 -6.49 22.86 -3.30
CA TYR A 212 -7.33 23.53 -4.29
C TYR A 212 -7.07 23.01 -5.71
N LEU A 213 -5.81 22.71 -6.04
CA LEU A 213 -5.42 22.17 -7.34
C LEU A 213 -5.95 20.74 -7.56
N TYR A 214 -5.99 19.90 -6.52
CA TYR A 214 -6.45 18.51 -6.65
C TYR A 214 -7.97 18.36 -6.67
N ARG A 215 -8.72 19.25 -5.99
CA ARG A 215 -10.17 19.13 -5.81
C ARG A 215 -10.98 18.86 -7.09
N PRO A 216 -10.77 19.57 -8.23
CA PRO A 216 -11.56 19.31 -9.45
C PRO A 216 -11.22 17.98 -10.14
N LEU A 217 -10.08 17.37 -9.82
CA LEU A 217 -9.62 16.14 -10.47
C LEU A 217 -10.14 14.87 -9.79
N ILE A 218 -10.55 14.94 -8.52
CA ILE A 218 -10.89 13.77 -7.69
C ILE A 218 -11.95 12.88 -8.35
N ASN A 219 -13.12 13.44 -8.65
CA ASN A 219 -14.26 12.67 -9.15
C ASN A 219 -13.97 12.08 -10.54
N ARG A 220 -13.29 12.86 -11.39
CA ARG A 220 -12.90 12.39 -12.73
C ARG A 220 -11.88 11.27 -12.65
N THR A 221 -10.89 11.36 -11.77
CA THR A 221 -9.91 10.30 -11.58
C THR A 221 -10.55 9.05 -11.00
N ALA A 222 -11.41 9.16 -9.97
CA ALA A 222 -12.13 8.02 -9.41
C ALA A 222 -12.97 7.30 -10.48
N ALA A 223 -13.79 8.04 -11.24
CA ALA A 223 -14.61 7.48 -12.30
C ALA A 223 -13.78 6.74 -13.36
N ARG A 224 -12.64 7.29 -13.80
CA ARG A 224 -11.74 6.62 -14.75
C ARG A 224 -11.19 5.30 -14.22
N PHE A 225 -10.82 5.25 -12.93
CA PHE A 225 -10.31 4.03 -12.31
C PHE A 225 -11.40 2.97 -12.18
N ASP A 226 -12.63 3.37 -11.90
CA ASP A 226 -13.79 2.49 -11.82
C ASP A 226 -14.18 1.94 -13.20
N GLU A 227 -14.26 2.80 -14.23
CA GLU A 227 -14.48 2.39 -15.62
C GLU A 227 -13.40 1.42 -16.13
N ALA A 228 -12.13 1.65 -15.75
CA ALA A 228 -11.04 0.74 -16.09
C ALA A 228 -11.20 -0.62 -15.39
N LEU A 229 -11.62 -0.62 -14.12
CA LEU A 229 -11.85 -1.85 -13.35
C LEU A 229 -13.01 -2.67 -13.93
N GLN A 230 -14.13 -2.03 -14.24
CA GLN A 230 -15.28 -2.68 -14.87
C GLN A 230 -14.90 -3.32 -16.21
N ARG A 231 -14.15 -2.60 -17.06
CA ARG A 231 -13.64 -3.14 -18.33
C ARG A 231 -12.71 -4.34 -18.14
N HIS A 232 -11.90 -4.35 -17.08
CA HIS A 232 -11.03 -5.48 -16.77
C HIS A 232 -11.84 -6.70 -16.32
N GLN A 233 -12.78 -6.51 -15.39
CA GLN A 233 -13.65 -7.57 -14.89
C GLN A 233 -14.51 -8.20 -16.00
N ALA A 234 -14.99 -7.39 -16.96
CA ALA A 234 -15.74 -7.89 -18.11
C ALA A 234 -14.91 -8.76 -19.08
N ARG A 235 -13.57 -8.70 -19.02
CA ARG A 235 -12.66 -9.50 -19.87
C ARG A 235 -12.19 -10.79 -19.20
N VAL A 236 -12.29 -10.89 -17.87
CA VAL A 236 -11.90 -12.08 -17.13
C VAL A 236 -13.09 -13.04 -17.14
N PRO A 237 -12.99 -14.24 -17.73
CA PRO A 237 -14.08 -15.21 -17.69
C PRO A 237 -14.40 -15.55 -16.21
N PRO A 238 -15.68 -15.77 -15.88
CA PRO A 238 -16.05 -16.18 -14.52
C PRO A 238 -15.32 -17.49 -14.18
N PRO A 239 -14.97 -17.71 -12.90
CA PRO A 239 -14.36 -18.96 -12.48
C PRO A 239 -15.29 -20.13 -12.85
N GLU A 240 -14.74 -21.19 -13.44
CA GLU A 240 -15.50 -22.40 -13.75
C GLU A 240 -16.16 -22.92 -12.46
N PRO A 241 -17.44 -23.34 -12.51
CA PRO A 241 -18.09 -23.91 -11.33
C PRO A 241 -17.30 -25.12 -10.87
N SER A 242 -16.85 -25.08 -9.61
CA SER A 242 -16.15 -26.16 -8.95
C SER A 242 -16.96 -27.45 -9.12
N GLN A 243 -16.40 -28.42 -9.85
CA GLN A 243 -16.98 -29.76 -9.95
C GLN A 243 -17.00 -30.35 -8.53
N THR A 244 -18.14 -30.27 -7.86
CA THR A 244 -18.42 -31.07 -6.67
C THR A 244 -18.37 -32.52 -7.11
N THR A 245 -17.25 -33.17 -6.83
CA THR A 245 -17.14 -34.62 -6.89
C THR A 245 -18.12 -35.20 -5.86
N SER A 246 -19.34 -35.52 -6.30
CA SER A 246 -20.20 -36.43 -5.56
C SER A 246 -19.62 -37.83 -5.72
N SER A 247 -18.74 -38.21 -4.80
CA SER A 247 -18.33 -39.61 -4.66
C SER A 247 -19.48 -40.35 -4.00
N SER A 248 -20.19 -41.15 -4.81
CA SER A 248 -21.12 -42.19 -4.37
C SER A 248 -20.39 -43.39 -3.79
#